data_AF-A0A7C7S3W9-F1
#
_entry.id   AF-A0A7C7S3W9-F1
#
_cell.length_a   1.000
_cell.length_b   1.000
_cell.length_c   1.000
_cell.angle_alpha   90.00
_cell.angle_beta   90.00
_cell.angle_gamma   90.00
#
_symmetry.space_group_name_H-M   'P 1'
#
loop_
_entity.id
_entity.type
_entity.pdbx_description
1 polymer ?
#
loop_
_entity_poly.entity_id
_entity_poly.type
_entity_poly.pdbx_seq_one_letter_code
_entity_poly.pdbx_strand_id
1 'polypeptide(L)'
;ALRKAIAGGIAPELAFCAATLHAARAYGLPELGAIAPGYRADLLVLSDPTRVEVEQTFVEGRLAAQGGELVVDLPRFDSREVRGTMRVDLRKLSLAIPAAAGKVRVIGVVPGQVVTEELLASPALKGGEVVADPGRDLLKLAVVERHRGTGNVGLGLVQGFGLKEGALASTVAHDSHNIVVVGTDDADMHAAVAALVRLGGGQVAVAGGEVLAELPLPIAGLMSDRPLEEVARAGKALARAARGLGCTLSDPFMQLSFLALPVIPKLKLTDRGLVDVEGFRHVPLFVER
;
A
#
# COMPACT_ATOMS: atom_id res chain seq x y z
N ALA A 1 14.50 -4.87 -12.16
CA ALA A 1 13.93 -5.24 -13.47
C ALA A 1 14.99 -5.78 -14.41
N LEU A 2 16.08 -5.05 -14.67
CA LEU A 2 17.16 -5.43 -15.59
C LEU A 2 17.70 -6.87 -15.40
N ARG A 3 18.17 -7.23 -14.20
CA ARG A 3 18.64 -8.60 -13.89
C ARG A 3 17.58 -9.67 -14.19
N LYS A 4 16.30 -9.39 -13.89
CA LYS A 4 15.18 -10.32 -14.15
C LYS A 4 14.91 -10.47 -15.65
N ALA A 5 15.01 -9.38 -16.41
CA ALA A 5 14.86 -9.38 -17.86
C ALA A 5 15.95 -10.25 -18.53
N ILE A 6 17.21 -10.08 -18.14
CA ILE A 6 18.32 -10.88 -18.64
C ILE A 6 18.17 -12.34 -18.25
N ALA A 7 17.85 -12.63 -16.98
CA ALA A 7 17.58 -14.00 -16.52
C ALA A 7 16.37 -14.65 -17.24
N GLY A 8 15.44 -13.83 -17.74
CA GLY A 8 14.31 -14.25 -18.57
C GLY A 8 14.64 -14.44 -20.06
N GLY A 9 15.91 -14.30 -20.46
CA GLY A 9 16.39 -14.55 -21.82
C GLY A 9 16.53 -13.32 -22.72
N ILE A 10 16.31 -12.11 -22.20
CA ILE A 10 16.57 -10.88 -22.98
C ILE A 10 18.08 -10.66 -23.08
N ALA A 11 18.57 -10.43 -24.30
CA ALA A 11 19.98 -10.14 -24.54
C ALA A 11 20.45 -8.94 -23.68
N PRO A 12 21.59 -9.03 -22.96
CA PRO A 12 22.07 -7.95 -22.09
C PRO A 12 22.14 -6.58 -22.78
N GLU A 13 22.61 -6.52 -24.02
CA GLU A 13 22.76 -5.29 -24.81
C GLU A 13 21.41 -4.59 -25.00
N LEU A 14 20.37 -5.36 -25.34
CA LEU A 14 19.01 -4.84 -25.49
C LEU A 14 18.45 -4.40 -24.15
N ALA A 15 18.70 -5.17 -23.09
CA ALA A 15 18.23 -4.86 -21.74
C ALA A 15 18.86 -3.56 -21.20
N PHE A 16 20.16 -3.35 -21.42
CA PHE A 16 20.85 -2.10 -21.08
C PHE A 16 20.35 -0.94 -21.94
N CYS A 17 20.27 -1.08 -23.27
CA CYS A 17 19.73 -0.03 -24.14
C CYS A 17 18.30 0.38 -23.73
N ALA A 18 17.45 -0.57 -23.35
CA ALA A 18 16.12 -0.29 -22.83
C ALA A 18 16.16 0.50 -21.51
N ALA A 19 17.08 0.17 -20.61
CA ALA A 19 17.24 0.81 -19.31
C ALA A 19 17.98 2.16 -19.36
N THR A 20 18.71 2.46 -20.45
CA THR A 20 19.53 3.68 -20.59
C THR A 20 19.08 4.53 -21.78
N LEU A 21 19.53 4.22 -23.00
CA LEU A 21 19.37 5.05 -24.19
C LEU A 21 17.90 5.24 -24.59
N HIS A 22 17.10 4.16 -24.56
CA HIS A 22 15.69 4.24 -24.93
C HIS A 22 14.90 5.04 -23.89
N ALA A 23 15.21 4.86 -22.60
CA ALA A 23 14.62 5.66 -21.53
C ALA A 23 14.98 7.16 -21.71
N ALA A 24 16.25 7.47 -21.90
CA ALA A 24 16.70 8.85 -22.12
C ALA A 24 16.02 9.50 -23.33
N ARG A 25 15.90 8.78 -24.45
CA ARG A 25 15.20 9.26 -25.65
C ARG A 25 13.70 9.46 -25.40
N ALA A 26 13.04 8.53 -24.73
CA ALA A 26 11.62 8.61 -24.42
C ALA A 26 11.27 9.84 -23.56
N TYR A 27 12.18 10.23 -22.65
CA TYR A 27 12.03 11.41 -21.80
C TYR A 27 12.66 12.70 -22.38
N GLY A 28 13.24 12.65 -23.58
CA GLY A 28 13.86 13.83 -24.21
C GLY A 28 15.11 14.34 -23.47
N LEU A 29 15.94 13.43 -22.96
CA LEU A 29 17.18 13.72 -22.21
C LEU A 29 18.41 13.45 -23.09
N PRO A 30 18.81 14.39 -23.97
CA PRO A 30 19.73 14.12 -25.08
C PRO A 30 21.17 13.79 -24.65
N GLU A 31 21.57 14.19 -23.43
CA GLU A 31 22.92 13.99 -22.91
C GLU A 31 23.06 12.73 -22.04
N LEU A 32 21.99 11.93 -21.88
CA LEU A 32 21.97 10.76 -21.00
C LEU A 32 21.81 9.44 -21.76
N GLY A 33 22.14 8.35 -21.08
CA GLY A 33 21.78 6.99 -21.49
C GLY A 33 22.73 6.32 -22.48
N ALA A 34 23.80 6.97 -22.91
CA ALA A 34 24.85 6.38 -23.75
C ALA A 34 26.25 6.80 -23.31
N ILE A 35 27.25 6.02 -23.73
CA ILE A 35 28.67 6.31 -23.52
C ILE A 35 29.24 6.81 -24.84
N ALA A 36 29.33 8.13 -24.99
CA ALA A 36 29.90 8.81 -26.16
C ALA A 36 30.32 10.24 -25.80
N PRO A 37 31.24 10.87 -26.57
CA PRO A 37 31.54 12.29 -26.41
C PRO A 37 30.28 13.15 -26.46
N GLY A 38 30.17 14.11 -25.53
CA GLY A 38 29.00 14.98 -25.39
C GLY A 38 27.89 14.42 -24.48
N TYR A 39 28.00 13.18 -24.02
CA TYR A 39 27.09 12.61 -23.01
C TYR A 39 27.67 12.79 -21.60
N ARG A 40 26.77 12.86 -20.61
CA ARG A 40 27.12 12.93 -19.19
C ARG A 40 27.77 11.62 -18.75
N ALA A 41 28.83 11.72 -17.96
CA ALA A 41 29.57 10.57 -17.45
C ALA A 41 28.86 9.90 -16.25
N ASP A 42 27.63 9.46 -16.47
CA ASP A 42 26.89 8.59 -15.55
C ASP A 42 27.15 7.13 -15.97
N LEU A 43 28.06 6.47 -15.26
CA LEU A 43 28.63 5.19 -15.69
C LEU A 43 28.49 4.13 -14.62
N LEU A 44 28.29 2.88 -15.06
CA LEU A 44 28.42 1.69 -14.23
C LEU A 44 29.59 0.86 -14.77
N VAL A 45 30.52 0.49 -13.90
CA VAL A 45 31.54 -0.52 -14.18
C VAL A 45 31.03 -1.85 -13.64
N LEU A 46 30.97 -2.86 -14.50
CA LEU A 46 30.40 -4.17 -14.17
C LEU A 46 31.48 -5.24 -14.25
N SER A 47 31.55 -6.12 -13.24
CA SER A 47 32.37 -7.34 -13.31
C SER A 47 31.71 -8.40 -14.21
N ASP A 48 30.38 -8.42 -14.22
CA ASP A 48 29.56 -9.31 -15.03
C ASP A 48 28.32 -8.57 -15.55
N PRO A 49 28.23 -8.29 -16.87
CA PRO A 49 27.09 -7.60 -17.47
C PRO A 49 25.81 -8.47 -17.52
N THR A 50 25.93 -9.80 -17.46
CA THR A 50 24.77 -10.71 -17.46
C THR A 50 24.11 -10.76 -16.08
N ARG A 51 24.92 -10.76 -15.01
CA ARG A 51 24.45 -10.74 -13.62
C ARG A 51 24.23 -9.32 -13.08
N VAL A 52 24.70 -8.31 -13.83
CA VAL A 52 24.67 -6.88 -13.48
C VAL A 52 25.36 -6.65 -12.12
N GLU A 53 26.54 -7.22 -11.96
CA GLU A 53 27.36 -7.04 -10.77
C GLU A 53 28.14 -5.74 -10.90
N VAL A 54 27.69 -4.70 -10.17
CA VAL A 54 28.27 -3.36 -10.22
C VAL A 54 29.48 -3.28 -9.29
N GLU A 55 30.65 -2.95 -9.84
CA GLU A 55 31.86 -2.69 -9.07
C GLU A 55 31.99 -1.22 -8.71
N GLN A 56 31.66 -0.32 -9.64
CA GLN A 56 31.77 1.12 -9.47
C GLN A 56 30.58 1.84 -10.13
N THR A 57 30.15 2.91 -9.48
CA THR A 57 29.14 3.82 -10.02
C THR A 57 29.74 5.22 -10.09
N PHE A 58 29.67 5.85 -11.26
CA PHE A 58 30.04 7.24 -11.48
C PHE A 58 28.80 8.07 -11.78
N VAL A 59 28.75 9.27 -11.21
CA VAL A 59 27.73 10.28 -11.49
C VAL A 59 28.47 11.54 -11.91
N GLU A 60 28.17 12.05 -13.10
CA GLU A 60 28.85 13.23 -13.66
C GLU A 60 30.38 13.12 -13.64
N GLY A 61 30.89 11.91 -13.88
CA GLY A 61 32.33 11.62 -13.92
C GLY A 61 32.99 11.46 -12.55
N ARG A 62 32.24 11.56 -11.45
CA ARG A 62 32.74 11.39 -10.08
C ARG A 62 32.35 10.02 -9.54
N LEU A 63 33.30 9.32 -8.92
CA LEU A 63 33.02 8.05 -8.25
C LEU A 63 32.05 8.30 -7.09
N ALA A 64 30.88 7.67 -7.14
CA ALA A 64 29.79 7.82 -6.17
C ALA A 64 29.60 6.57 -5.31
N ALA A 65 29.90 5.38 -5.85
CA ALA A 65 29.88 4.13 -5.10
C ALA A 65 30.96 3.17 -5.59
N GLN A 66 31.49 2.34 -4.70
CA GLN A 66 32.45 1.28 -5.01
C GLN A 66 32.23 0.08 -4.07
N GLY A 67 32.27 -1.13 -4.63
CA GLY A 67 32.13 -2.36 -3.84
C GLY A 67 30.77 -2.50 -3.15
N GLY A 68 29.72 -1.89 -3.71
CA GLY A 68 28.37 -1.87 -3.14
C GLY A 68 28.11 -0.77 -2.10
N GLU A 69 29.12 0.01 -1.74
CA GLU A 69 29.04 1.07 -0.74
C GLU A 69 29.13 2.45 -1.37
N LEU A 70 28.44 3.44 -0.80
CA LEU A 70 28.59 4.84 -1.18
C LEU A 70 29.97 5.35 -0.75
N VAL A 71 30.64 6.10 -1.63
CA VAL A 71 31.92 6.78 -1.33
C VAL A 71 31.77 8.30 -1.23
N VAL A 72 30.52 8.78 -1.30
CA VAL A 72 30.15 10.18 -1.16
C VAL A 72 29.09 10.34 -0.07
N ASP A 73 29.10 11.49 0.60
CA ASP A 73 28.04 11.84 1.53
C ASP A 73 26.80 12.33 0.78
N LEU A 74 25.65 11.78 1.11
CA LEU A 74 24.37 12.26 0.59
C LEU A 74 23.81 13.38 1.49
N PRO A 75 23.21 14.43 0.89
CA PRO A 75 22.58 15.47 1.68
C PRO A 75 21.41 14.88 2.49
N ARG A 76 21.29 15.32 3.75
CA ARG A 76 20.12 14.99 4.57
C ARG A 76 18.96 15.90 4.19
N PHE A 77 17.80 15.29 3.96
CA PHE A 77 16.58 16.03 3.67
C PHE A 77 15.76 16.26 4.94
N ASP A 78 15.37 17.51 5.17
CA ASP A 78 14.45 17.86 6.25
C ASP A 78 13.00 17.59 5.81
N SER A 79 12.37 16.63 6.48
CA SER A 79 11.01 16.17 6.17
C SER A 79 9.94 16.80 7.08
N ARG A 80 10.27 17.81 7.89
CA ARG A 80 9.33 18.39 8.87
C ARG A 80 8.00 18.85 8.28
N GLU A 81 8.01 19.45 7.08
CA GLU A 81 6.80 20.00 6.44
C GLU A 81 5.78 18.95 6.01
N VAL A 82 6.23 17.70 5.79
CA VAL A 82 5.38 16.59 5.33
C VAL A 82 5.09 15.58 6.45
N ARG A 83 5.37 15.93 7.71
CA ARG A 83 5.01 15.14 8.91
C ARG A 83 3.69 15.64 9.51
N GLY A 84 3.13 14.86 10.45
CA GLY A 84 1.91 15.26 11.16
C GLY A 84 0.64 15.22 10.29
N THR A 85 0.60 14.32 9.32
CA THR A 85 -0.52 14.17 8.36
C THR A 85 -1.66 13.29 8.87
N MET A 86 -1.65 12.92 10.15
CA MET A 86 -2.64 12.04 10.79
C MET A 86 -3.67 12.84 11.59
N ARG A 87 -4.58 13.54 10.90
CA ARG A 87 -5.60 14.39 11.54
C ARG A 87 -6.90 13.60 11.75
N VAL A 88 -6.96 12.82 12.83
CA VAL A 88 -8.12 11.99 13.18
C VAL A 88 -8.48 12.19 14.66
N ASP A 89 -9.74 12.55 14.95
CA ASP A 89 -10.26 12.55 16.34
C ASP A 89 -10.77 11.15 16.69
N LEU A 90 -9.91 10.35 17.33
CA LEU A 90 -10.19 8.96 17.70
C LEU A 90 -11.43 8.80 18.59
N ARG A 91 -11.85 9.85 19.32
CA ARG A 91 -13.04 9.81 20.19
C ARG A 91 -14.34 9.89 19.39
N LYS A 92 -14.27 10.46 18.18
CA LYS A 92 -15.42 10.61 17.26
C LYS A 92 -15.43 9.55 16.16
N LEU A 93 -14.38 8.73 16.08
CA LEU A 93 -14.29 7.65 15.11
C LEU A 93 -15.32 6.57 15.45
N SER A 94 -16.32 6.43 14.59
CA SER A 94 -17.30 5.33 14.64
C SER A 94 -17.10 4.43 13.43
N LEU A 95 -17.04 3.12 13.69
CA LEU A 95 -17.00 2.08 12.66
C LEU A 95 -18.34 1.36 12.53
N ALA A 96 -19.35 1.76 13.30
CA ALA A 96 -20.66 1.12 13.33
C ALA A 96 -21.38 1.26 11.98
N ILE A 97 -21.97 0.16 11.52
CA ILE A 97 -22.80 0.11 10.30
C ILE A 97 -24.20 -0.29 10.75
N PRO A 98 -25.18 0.64 10.81
CA PRO A 98 -26.55 0.30 11.17
C PRO A 98 -27.14 -0.74 10.21
N ALA A 99 -27.86 -1.72 10.74
CA ALA A 99 -28.55 -2.71 9.94
C ALA A 99 -29.69 -2.06 9.14
N ALA A 100 -29.82 -2.46 7.88
CA ALA A 100 -30.96 -2.14 7.03
C ALA A 100 -31.44 -3.41 6.31
N ALA A 101 -32.62 -3.34 5.71
CA ALA A 101 -33.16 -4.44 4.93
C ALA A 101 -32.37 -4.63 3.62
N GLY A 102 -32.28 -5.89 3.16
CA GLY A 102 -31.68 -6.23 1.87
C GLY A 102 -30.32 -6.92 1.97
N LYS A 103 -29.70 -7.15 0.81
CA LYS A 103 -28.32 -7.63 0.72
C LYS A 103 -27.37 -6.43 0.78
N VAL A 104 -26.13 -6.69 1.17
CA VAL A 104 -25.06 -5.68 1.14
C VAL A 104 -24.12 -5.94 -0.03
N ARG A 105 -23.62 -4.85 -0.61
CA ARG A 105 -22.49 -4.88 -1.54
C ARG A 105 -21.22 -5.18 -0.78
N VAL A 106 -20.46 -6.14 -1.26
CA VAL A 106 -19.19 -6.58 -0.69
C VAL A 106 -18.13 -6.46 -1.78
N ILE A 107 -16.99 -5.86 -1.43
CA ILE A 107 -15.84 -5.82 -2.32
C ILE A 107 -15.23 -7.22 -2.36
N GLY A 108 -15.28 -7.88 -3.53
CA GLY A 108 -14.64 -9.17 -3.75
C GLY A 108 -13.19 -9.00 -4.16
N VAL A 109 -12.25 -9.47 -3.34
CA VAL A 109 -10.82 -9.50 -3.69
C VAL A 109 -10.55 -10.66 -4.64
N VAL A 110 -9.89 -10.36 -5.76
CA VAL A 110 -9.33 -11.36 -6.67
C VAL A 110 -7.84 -11.50 -6.34
N PRO A 111 -7.37 -12.64 -5.80
CA PRO A 111 -5.98 -12.80 -5.39
C PRO A 111 -4.99 -12.51 -6.52
N GLY A 112 -3.98 -11.69 -6.22
CA GLY A 112 -2.94 -11.32 -7.18
C GLY A 112 -3.37 -10.29 -8.23
N GLN A 113 -4.58 -9.72 -8.11
CA GLN A 113 -5.08 -8.71 -9.03
C GLN A 113 -5.52 -7.44 -8.29
N VAL A 114 -5.31 -6.29 -8.93
CA VAL A 114 -5.77 -4.98 -8.42
C VAL A 114 -7.26 -4.74 -8.69
N VAL A 115 -7.84 -5.47 -9.63
CA VAL A 115 -9.28 -5.44 -9.90
C VAL A 115 -10.05 -6.16 -8.81
N THR A 116 -11.26 -5.69 -8.57
CA THR A 116 -12.20 -6.25 -7.58
C THR A 116 -13.52 -6.61 -8.22
N GLU A 117 -14.29 -7.45 -7.55
CA GLU A 117 -15.67 -7.77 -7.92
C GLU A 117 -16.67 -7.01 -7.04
N GLU A 118 -17.91 -6.90 -7.52
CA GLU A 118 -19.07 -6.55 -6.70
C GLU A 118 -19.81 -7.84 -6.36
N LEU A 119 -19.79 -8.21 -5.07
CA LEU A 119 -20.52 -9.36 -4.55
C LEU A 119 -21.74 -8.89 -3.76
N LEU A 120 -22.79 -9.70 -3.73
CA LEU A 120 -23.98 -9.45 -2.92
C LEU A 120 -24.11 -10.52 -1.83
N ALA A 121 -24.03 -10.11 -0.57
CA ALA A 121 -24.09 -11.01 0.58
C ALA A 121 -25.21 -10.62 1.56
N SER A 122 -25.68 -11.60 2.32
CA SER A 122 -26.50 -11.33 3.51
C SER A 122 -25.57 -10.95 4.67
N PRO A 123 -25.70 -9.74 5.25
CA PRO A 123 -24.82 -9.30 6.33
C PRO A 123 -25.04 -10.14 7.60
N ALA A 124 -23.98 -10.36 8.37
CA ALA A 124 -24.12 -10.83 9.75
C ALA A 124 -24.52 -9.63 10.63
N LEU A 125 -25.50 -9.85 11.51
CA LEU A 125 -26.04 -8.79 12.36
C LEU A 125 -25.86 -9.14 13.83
N LYS A 126 -25.46 -8.16 14.64
CA LYS A 126 -25.43 -8.27 16.11
C LYS A 126 -25.85 -6.93 16.70
N GLY A 127 -26.84 -6.93 17.59
CA GLY A 127 -27.30 -5.71 18.26
C GLY A 127 -27.85 -4.62 17.33
N GLY A 128 -28.36 -4.98 16.14
CA GLY A 128 -28.85 -4.01 15.15
C GLY A 128 -27.78 -3.40 14.25
N GLU A 129 -26.56 -3.92 14.27
CA GLU A 129 -25.44 -3.46 13.43
C GLU A 129 -24.88 -4.60 12.58
N VAL A 130 -24.30 -4.24 11.43
CA VAL A 130 -23.54 -5.17 10.60
C VAL A 130 -22.18 -5.41 11.24
N VAL A 131 -21.88 -6.69 11.46
CA VAL A 131 -20.60 -7.18 11.99
C VAL A 131 -19.88 -8.03 10.96
N ALA A 132 -18.57 -8.21 11.14
CA ALA A 132 -17.83 -9.17 10.34
C ALA A 132 -18.29 -10.61 10.63
N ASP A 133 -18.07 -11.49 9.66
CA ASP A 133 -18.24 -12.93 9.74
C ASP A 133 -16.98 -13.61 9.16
N PRO A 134 -15.94 -13.80 9.99
CA PRO A 134 -14.70 -14.45 9.57
C PRO A 134 -14.88 -15.90 9.08
N GLY A 135 -15.98 -16.55 9.46
CA GLY A 135 -16.34 -17.89 8.99
C GLY A 135 -16.70 -17.91 7.50
N ARG A 136 -17.33 -16.84 7.01
CA ARG A 136 -17.62 -16.61 5.58
C ARG A 136 -16.62 -15.68 4.88
N ASP A 137 -15.55 -15.30 5.58
CA ASP A 137 -14.58 -14.29 5.14
C ASP A 137 -15.27 -12.97 4.72
N LEU A 138 -16.28 -12.55 5.47
CA LEU A 138 -16.92 -11.25 5.29
C LEU A 138 -16.38 -10.30 6.35
N LEU A 139 -15.38 -9.49 6.01
CA LEU A 139 -14.71 -8.62 6.95
C LEU A 139 -15.22 -7.18 6.84
N LYS A 140 -15.12 -6.42 7.92
CA LYS A 140 -15.39 -4.97 7.87
C LYS A 140 -14.21 -4.26 7.22
N LEU A 141 -14.53 -3.27 6.41
CA LEU A 141 -13.57 -2.39 5.76
C LEU A 141 -13.96 -0.94 6.04
N ALA A 142 -12.99 -0.11 6.40
CA ALA A 142 -13.20 1.32 6.56
C ALA A 142 -12.10 2.13 5.86
N VAL A 143 -12.47 3.29 5.34
CA VAL A 143 -11.55 4.33 4.89
C VAL A 143 -11.82 5.59 5.71
N VAL A 144 -10.83 6.01 6.50
CA VAL A 144 -10.93 7.16 7.42
C VAL A 144 -10.13 8.33 6.85
N GLU A 145 -10.81 9.46 6.65
CA GLU A 145 -10.16 10.69 6.19
C GLU A 145 -9.17 11.19 7.24
N ARG A 146 -7.94 11.50 6.82
CA ARG A 146 -6.87 11.92 7.74
C ARG A 146 -6.18 13.23 7.40
N HIS A 147 -6.44 13.82 6.23
CA HIS A 147 -5.67 14.97 5.75
C HIS A 147 -6.24 16.29 6.23
N ARG A 148 -7.58 16.40 6.29
CA ARG A 148 -8.29 17.63 6.65
C ARG A 148 -9.03 17.52 7.99
N GLY A 149 -9.11 16.32 8.56
CA GLY A 149 -9.83 16.09 9.82
C GLY A 149 -11.33 16.32 9.66
N THR A 150 -11.89 15.95 8.51
CA THR A 150 -13.32 16.14 8.23
C THR A 150 -14.21 15.25 9.10
N GLY A 151 -13.65 14.15 9.62
CA GLY A 151 -14.41 13.10 10.29
C GLY A 151 -15.13 12.15 9.34
N ASN A 152 -14.90 12.27 8.02
CA ASN A 152 -15.46 11.34 7.04
C ASN A 152 -14.91 9.93 7.27
N VAL A 153 -15.83 8.96 7.27
CA VAL A 153 -15.50 7.54 7.32
C VAL A 153 -16.39 6.83 6.31
N GLY A 154 -15.77 6.21 5.31
CA GLY A 154 -16.44 5.28 4.44
C GLY A 154 -16.41 3.90 5.06
N LEU A 155 -17.55 3.23 5.08
CA LEU A 155 -17.72 1.90 5.65
C LEU A 155 -18.23 0.93 4.59
N GLY A 156 -17.71 -0.30 4.63
CA GLY A 156 -18.11 -1.36 3.73
C GLY A 156 -17.69 -2.73 4.24
N LEU A 157 -17.90 -3.74 3.40
CA LEU A 157 -17.44 -5.10 3.65
C LEU A 157 -16.52 -5.56 2.53
N VAL A 158 -15.60 -6.46 2.86
CA VAL A 158 -14.68 -7.09 1.91
C VAL A 158 -14.64 -8.60 2.11
N GLN A 159 -14.47 -9.34 1.02
CA GLN A 159 -14.23 -10.78 1.01
C GLN A 159 -12.93 -11.11 0.27
N GLY A 160 -12.19 -12.11 0.76
CA GLY A 160 -10.98 -12.64 0.14
C GLY A 160 -9.68 -12.36 0.91
N PHE A 161 -9.75 -11.82 2.14
CA PHE A 161 -8.57 -11.62 2.99
C PHE A 161 -8.23 -12.84 3.82
N GLY A 162 -9.23 -13.59 4.28
CA GLY A 162 -9.07 -14.80 5.08
C GLY A 162 -8.84 -14.57 6.58
N LEU A 163 -8.79 -13.33 7.06
CA LEU A 163 -8.54 -13.03 8.48
C LEU A 163 -9.55 -13.74 9.39
N LYS A 164 -9.05 -14.30 10.49
CA LYS A 164 -9.82 -15.02 11.51
C LYS A 164 -10.01 -14.22 12.79
N GLU A 165 -9.08 -13.32 13.07
CA GLU A 165 -9.12 -12.37 14.16
C GLU A 165 -8.30 -11.12 13.80
N GLY A 166 -8.45 -10.05 14.57
CA GLY A 166 -7.63 -8.87 14.43
C GLY A 166 -7.99 -7.96 13.25
N ALA A 167 -7.08 -7.01 13.02
CA ALA A 167 -7.19 -6.02 11.96
C ALA A 167 -5.83 -5.70 11.33
N LEU A 168 -5.88 -5.30 10.06
CA LEU A 168 -4.76 -4.75 9.30
C LEU A 168 -5.10 -3.33 8.88
N ALA A 169 -4.19 -2.38 9.06
CA ALA A 169 -4.39 -1.00 8.64
C ALA A 169 -3.16 -0.42 7.94
N SER A 170 -3.40 0.52 7.01
CA SER A 170 -2.37 1.19 6.23
C SER A 170 -2.74 2.64 5.96
N THR A 171 -1.77 3.54 5.95
CA THR A 171 -1.90 4.89 5.37
C THR A 171 -1.46 4.94 3.91
N VAL A 172 -0.82 3.89 3.41
CA VAL A 172 -0.59 3.68 1.99
C VAL A 172 -1.86 3.07 1.40
N ALA A 173 -2.76 3.94 0.96
CA ALA A 173 -4.03 3.59 0.31
C ALA A 173 -4.17 4.36 -1.01
N HIS A 174 -3.84 3.73 -2.13
CA HIS A 174 -3.77 4.40 -3.42
C HIS A 174 -5.12 5.02 -3.80
N ASP A 175 -5.23 6.25 -4.30
CA ASP A 175 -4.21 7.32 -4.38
C ASP A 175 -4.56 8.50 -3.47
N SER A 176 -5.69 8.44 -2.76
CA SER A 176 -6.05 9.47 -1.77
C SER A 176 -5.22 9.35 -0.49
N HIS A 177 -4.64 8.18 -0.23
CA HIS A 177 -3.82 7.88 0.94
C HIS A 177 -4.48 8.27 2.26
N ASN A 178 -5.78 8.04 2.36
CA ASN A 178 -6.51 8.00 3.62
C ASN A 178 -6.13 6.73 4.42
N ILE A 179 -6.54 6.63 5.67
CA ILE A 179 -6.33 5.40 6.43
C ILE A 179 -7.30 4.36 5.88
N VAL A 180 -6.80 3.19 5.47
CA VAL A 180 -7.62 2.03 5.13
C VAL A 180 -7.40 0.96 6.19
N VAL A 181 -8.48 0.38 6.71
CA VAL A 181 -8.44 -0.66 7.74
C VAL A 181 -9.44 -1.77 7.42
N VAL A 182 -8.99 -3.01 7.51
CA VAL A 182 -9.82 -4.22 7.40
C VAL A 182 -9.70 -5.01 8.70
N GLY A 183 -10.80 -5.56 9.21
CA GLY A 183 -10.75 -6.36 10.44
C GLY A 183 -11.99 -7.18 10.73
N THR A 184 -11.85 -8.01 11.77
CA THR A 184 -12.91 -8.92 12.25
C THR A 184 -13.85 -8.28 13.27
N ASP A 185 -13.47 -7.14 13.83
CA ASP A 185 -14.27 -6.41 14.81
C ASP A 185 -13.80 -4.95 14.92
N ASP A 186 -14.69 -4.11 15.45
CA ASP A 186 -14.47 -2.66 15.51
C ASP A 186 -13.41 -2.27 16.53
N ALA A 187 -13.18 -3.09 17.57
CA ALA A 187 -12.22 -2.77 18.61
C ALA A 187 -10.79 -2.86 18.07
N ASP A 188 -10.44 -3.95 17.38
CA ASP A 188 -9.14 -4.12 16.76
C ASP A 188 -8.93 -3.16 15.59
N MET A 189 -9.97 -2.87 14.81
CA MET A 189 -9.91 -1.85 13.76
C MET A 189 -9.65 -0.45 14.33
N HIS A 190 -10.32 -0.07 15.42
CA HIS A 190 -10.09 1.21 16.09
C HIS A 190 -8.68 1.30 16.67
N ALA A 191 -8.22 0.23 17.35
CA ALA A 191 -6.86 0.14 17.88
C ALA A 191 -5.80 0.25 16.77
N ALA A 192 -6.03 -0.36 15.61
CA ALA A 192 -5.16 -0.21 14.45
C ALA A 192 -5.10 1.24 13.92
N VAL A 193 -6.25 1.93 13.83
CA VAL A 193 -6.29 3.35 13.44
C VAL A 193 -5.55 4.21 14.46
N ALA A 194 -5.75 3.96 15.76
CA ALA A 194 -5.05 4.66 16.84
C ALA A 194 -3.53 4.45 16.78
N ALA A 195 -3.07 3.24 16.49
CA ALA A 195 -1.66 2.93 16.29
C ALA A 195 -1.08 3.71 15.11
N LEU A 196 -1.76 3.77 13.97
CA LEU A 196 -1.30 4.57 12.82
C LEU A 196 -1.21 6.07 13.15
N VAL A 197 -2.17 6.61 13.90
CA VAL A 197 -2.12 8.01 14.36
C VAL A 197 -0.89 8.24 15.24
N ARG A 198 -0.61 7.35 16.20
CA ARG A 198 0.57 7.42 17.07
C ARG A 198 1.88 7.39 16.27
N LEU A 199 1.95 6.57 15.23
CA LEU A 199 3.15 6.40 14.40
C LEU A 199 3.38 7.57 13.42
N GLY A 200 2.41 8.48 13.25
CA GLY A 200 2.46 9.48 12.18
C GLY A 200 2.19 8.91 10.79
N GLY A 201 1.53 7.74 10.73
CA GLY A 201 1.28 6.95 9.52
C GLY A 201 2.21 5.74 9.41
N GLY A 202 1.81 4.79 8.57
CA GLY A 202 2.48 3.49 8.49
C GLY A 202 1.56 2.35 8.08
N GLN A 203 1.96 1.16 8.51
CA GLN A 203 1.20 -0.07 8.40
C GLN A 203 1.25 -0.80 9.75
N VAL A 204 0.12 -1.40 10.15
CA VAL A 204 0.02 -2.14 11.42
C VAL A 204 -0.82 -3.41 11.25
N ALA A 205 -0.50 -4.41 12.07
CA ALA A 205 -1.35 -5.56 12.34
C ALA A 205 -1.66 -5.61 13.83
N VAL A 206 -2.94 -5.75 14.18
CA VAL A 206 -3.45 -5.69 15.56
C VAL A 206 -4.32 -6.91 15.84
N ALA A 207 -4.26 -7.43 17.06
CA ALA A 207 -5.25 -8.38 17.58
C ALA A 207 -5.42 -8.24 19.09
N GLY A 208 -6.65 -8.33 19.57
CA GLY A 208 -6.95 -8.21 21.00
C GLY A 208 -6.54 -6.87 21.61
N GLY A 209 -6.57 -5.79 20.82
CA GLY A 209 -6.15 -4.45 21.17
C GLY A 209 -4.64 -4.18 21.09
N GLU A 210 -3.82 -5.20 20.82
CA GLU A 210 -2.36 -5.11 20.85
C GLU A 210 -1.75 -5.07 19.45
N VAL A 211 -0.71 -4.24 19.27
CA VAL A 211 0.04 -4.17 18.00
C VAL A 211 1.01 -5.35 17.91
N LEU A 212 0.75 -6.27 16.98
CA LEU A 212 1.59 -7.44 16.74
C LEU A 212 2.81 -7.13 15.87
N ALA A 213 2.64 -6.20 14.92
CA ALA A 213 3.70 -5.70 14.05
C ALA A 213 3.35 -4.32 13.52
N GLU A 214 4.36 -3.49 13.31
CA GLU A 214 4.22 -2.15 12.76
C GLU A 214 5.38 -1.78 11.83
N LEU A 215 5.09 -0.95 10.83
CA LEU A 215 6.05 -0.26 9.98
C LEU A 215 5.74 1.24 10.04
N PRO A 216 6.50 2.03 10.82
CA PRO A 216 6.32 3.47 10.88
C PRO A 216 6.71 4.14 9.56
N LEU A 217 5.81 4.96 9.01
CA LEU A 217 6.03 5.77 7.81
C LEU A 217 5.74 7.25 8.10
N PRO A 218 6.48 7.91 9.02
CA PRO A 218 6.13 9.23 9.53
C PRO A 218 6.18 10.34 8.48
N ILE A 219 6.85 10.13 7.34
CA ILE A 219 6.94 11.09 6.25
C ILE A 219 5.69 10.88 5.36
N ALA A 220 4.75 11.80 5.47
CA ALA A 220 3.45 11.80 4.80
C ALA A 220 2.54 10.58 5.06
N GLY A 221 2.92 9.65 5.94
CA GLY A 221 2.28 8.34 6.04
C GLY A 221 2.68 7.38 4.91
N LEU A 222 3.75 7.67 4.17
CA LEU A 222 4.15 6.95 2.96
C LEU A 222 5.61 6.47 2.99
N MET A 223 6.49 7.21 3.65
CA MET A 223 7.92 6.92 3.68
C MET A 223 8.46 6.86 5.12
N SER A 224 9.47 6.02 5.31
CA SER A 224 10.21 5.92 6.57
C SER A 224 11.49 6.74 6.53
N ASP A 225 11.93 7.21 7.68
CA ASP A 225 13.25 7.80 7.91
C ASP A 225 14.26 6.80 8.52
N ARG A 226 13.87 5.52 8.61
CA ARG A 226 14.72 4.43 9.10
C ARG A 226 15.57 3.81 7.98
N PRO A 227 16.70 3.16 8.32
CA PRO A 227 17.50 2.39 7.36
C PRO A 227 16.67 1.33 6.62
N LEU A 228 17.05 1.06 5.37
CA LEU A 228 16.35 0.13 4.48
C LEU A 228 16.19 -1.26 5.11
N GLU A 229 17.22 -1.76 5.80
CA GLU A 229 17.24 -3.08 6.42
C GLU A 229 16.21 -3.19 7.55
N GLU A 230 15.99 -2.10 8.28
CA GLU A 230 14.97 -2.02 9.33
C GLU A 230 13.57 -2.00 8.72
N VAL A 231 13.36 -1.16 7.70
CA VAL A 231 12.09 -1.08 6.95
C VAL A 231 11.73 -2.43 6.33
N ALA A 232 12.69 -3.10 5.70
CA ALA A 232 12.51 -4.41 5.09
C ALA A 232 12.18 -5.49 6.13
N ARG A 233 12.79 -5.43 7.32
CA ARG A 233 12.51 -6.36 8.42
C ARG A 233 11.11 -6.14 8.99
N ALA A 234 10.69 -4.89 9.17
CA ALA A 234 9.36 -4.52 9.63
C ALA A 234 8.27 -4.96 8.63
N GLY A 235 8.48 -4.74 7.32
CA GLY A 235 7.56 -5.25 6.28
C GLY A 235 7.42 -6.78 6.31
N LYS A 236 8.53 -7.51 6.49
CA LYS A 236 8.48 -8.98 6.67
C LYS A 236 7.75 -9.39 7.95
N ALA A 237 7.87 -8.62 9.02
CA ALA A 237 7.16 -8.87 10.28
C ALA A 237 5.65 -8.65 10.12
N LEU A 238 5.23 -7.58 9.44
CA LEU A 238 3.83 -7.33 9.08
C LEU A 238 3.23 -8.48 8.28
N ALA A 239 3.92 -8.95 7.23
CA ALA A 239 3.46 -10.08 6.43
C ALA A 239 3.34 -11.38 7.26
N ARG A 240 4.23 -11.60 8.24
CA ARG A 240 4.12 -12.74 9.17
C ARG A 240 2.95 -12.58 10.13
N ALA A 241 2.75 -11.39 10.70
CA ALA A 241 1.64 -11.12 11.61
C ALA A 241 0.30 -11.31 10.90
N ALA A 242 0.13 -10.74 9.70
CA ALA A 242 -1.08 -10.92 8.90
C ALA A 242 -1.39 -12.41 8.62
N ARG A 243 -0.39 -13.21 8.26
CA ARG A 243 -0.56 -14.67 8.12
C ARG A 243 -0.93 -15.36 9.42
N GLY A 244 -0.33 -14.93 10.54
CA GLY A 244 -0.66 -15.42 11.88
C GLY A 244 -2.13 -15.19 12.24
N LEU A 245 -2.71 -14.07 11.79
CA LEU A 245 -4.13 -13.73 11.93
C LEU A 245 -5.05 -14.48 10.94
N GLY A 246 -4.50 -15.39 10.13
CA GLY A 246 -5.25 -16.20 9.16
C GLY A 246 -5.31 -15.64 7.74
N CYS A 247 -4.64 -14.51 7.45
CA CYS A 247 -4.67 -13.95 6.11
C CYS A 247 -4.09 -14.92 5.06
N THR A 248 -4.81 -15.10 3.96
CA THR A 248 -4.46 -16.04 2.88
C THR A 248 -3.74 -15.36 1.72
N LEU A 249 -3.74 -14.02 1.68
CA LEU A 249 -3.10 -13.24 0.62
C LEU A 249 -1.58 -13.26 0.76
N SER A 250 -0.88 -13.32 -0.38
CA SER A 250 0.58 -13.26 -0.42
C SER A 250 1.13 -11.88 0.00
N ASP A 251 0.42 -10.80 -0.37
CA ASP A 251 0.72 -9.42 -0.01
C ASP A 251 -0.54 -8.66 0.43
N PRO A 252 -0.93 -8.79 1.71
CA PRO A 252 -2.20 -8.24 2.19
C PRO A 252 -2.22 -6.71 2.23
N PHE A 253 -1.09 -6.06 2.53
CA PHE A 253 -1.03 -4.61 2.60
C PHE A 253 -1.05 -3.97 1.22
N MET A 254 -0.42 -4.61 0.22
CA MET A 254 -0.57 -4.19 -1.18
C MET A 254 -2.02 -4.34 -1.64
N GLN A 255 -2.66 -5.49 -1.37
CA GLN A 255 -4.07 -5.68 -1.74
C GLN A 255 -4.98 -4.63 -1.07
N LEU A 256 -4.78 -4.40 0.23
CA LEU A 256 -5.53 -3.41 1.01
C LEU A 256 -5.39 -2.00 0.43
N SER A 257 -4.18 -1.64 -0.04
CA SER A 257 -3.91 -0.32 -0.62
C SER A 257 -4.76 -0.01 -1.86
N PHE A 258 -5.10 -1.02 -2.66
CA PHE A 258 -5.89 -0.86 -3.89
C PHE A 258 -7.40 -0.96 -3.68
N LEU A 259 -7.88 -1.29 -2.48
CA LEU A 259 -9.31 -1.25 -2.17
C LEU A 259 -9.84 0.20 -2.11
N ALA A 260 -8.94 1.15 -1.90
CA ALA A 260 -9.24 2.57 -1.79
C ALA A 260 -9.00 3.38 -3.08
N LEU A 261 -8.75 2.71 -4.22
CA LEU A 261 -8.40 3.33 -5.49
C LEU A 261 -9.59 3.38 -6.45
N PRO A 262 -10.42 4.45 -6.45
CA PRO A 262 -11.68 4.52 -7.20
C PRO A 262 -11.50 4.82 -8.70
N VAL A 263 -10.44 4.27 -9.31
CA VAL A 263 -10.15 4.37 -10.76
C VAL A 263 -9.83 3.00 -11.37
N ILE A 264 -9.82 1.94 -10.57
CA ILE A 264 -9.67 0.56 -11.03
C ILE A 264 -10.98 -0.21 -10.73
N PRO A 265 -11.58 -0.90 -11.71
CA PRO A 265 -12.84 -1.61 -11.50
C PRO A 265 -12.72 -2.80 -10.52
N LYS A 266 -13.81 -3.28 -9.95
CA LYS A 266 -15.21 -2.82 -10.13
C LYS A 266 -15.72 -1.99 -8.96
N LEU A 267 -15.69 -2.54 -7.74
CA LEU A 267 -16.20 -1.88 -6.54
C LEU A 267 -15.05 -1.50 -5.60
N LYS A 268 -15.02 -0.24 -5.15
CA LYS A 268 -13.99 0.32 -4.27
C LYS A 268 -14.60 1.09 -3.11
N LEU A 269 -13.81 1.43 -2.10
CA LEU A 269 -14.24 2.21 -0.93
C LEU A 269 -13.43 3.51 -0.83
N THR A 270 -14.08 4.64 -0.62
CA THR A 270 -13.44 5.93 -0.30
C THR A 270 -13.86 6.38 1.09
N ASP A 271 -13.32 7.48 1.63
CA ASP A 271 -13.81 8.07 2.88
C ASP A 271 -15.28 8.54 2.80
N ARG A 272 -15.85 8.58 1.59
CA ARG A 272 -17.23 8.98 1.31
C ARG A 272 -18.16 7.78 1.01
N GLY A 273 -17.67 6.55 1.18
CA GLY A 273 -18.43 5.33 0.94
C GLY A 273 -18.05 4.61 -0.35
N LEU A 274 -18.87 3.64 -0.75
CA LEU A 274 -18.61 2.76 -1.88
C LEU A 274 -18.70 3.50 -3.21
N VAL A 275 -17.87 3.09 -4.15
CA VAL A 275 -17.81 3.60 -5.52
C VAL A 275 -17.90 2.42 -6.49
N ASP A 276 -18.93 2.44 -7.33
CA ASP A 276 -19.00 1.67 -8.56
C ASP A 276 -18.15 2.41 -9.59
N VAL A 277 -16.94 1.90 -9.84
CA VAL A 277 -15.94 2.57 -10.68
C VAL A 277 -16.33 2.52 -12.15
N GLU A 278 -17.01 1.47 -12.60
CA GLU A 278 -17.50 1.35 -13.98
C GLU A 278 -18.64 2.34 -14.24
N GLY A 279 -19.56 2.48 -13.29
CA GLY A 279 -20.64 3.48 -13.33
C GLY A 279 -20.21 4.89 -12.92
N PHE A 280 -18.96 5.07 -12.50
CA PHE A 280 -18.35 6.31 -12.00
C PHE A 280 -19.23 7.07 -10.99
N ARG A 281 -19.79 6.34 -10.01
CA ARG A 281 -20.74 6.90 -9.04
C ARG A 281 -20.62 6.24 -7.67
N HIS A 282 -21.00 7.00 -6.64
CA HIS A 282 -21.22 6.42 -5.32
C HIS A 282 -22.45 5.51 -5.34
N VAL A 283 -22.36 4.38 -4.65
CA VAL A 283 -23.45 3.43 -4.49
C VAL A 283 -23.71 3.14 -3.02
N PRO A 284 -24.97 2.88 -2.61
CA PRO A 284 -25.28 2.55 -1.22
C PRO A 284 -24.73 1.17 -0.85
N LEU A 285 -24.42 0.98 0.44
CA LEU A 285 -23.98 -0.32 0.96
C LEU A 285 -25.08 -1.38 0.83
N PHE A 286 -26.31 -1.03 1.19
CA PHE A 286 -27.46 -1.91 1.06
C PHE A 286 -28.07 -1.78 -0.35
N VAL A 287 -28.49 -2.91 -0.90
CA VAL A 287 -29.26 -2.98 -2.15
C VAL A 287 -30.72 -3.18 -1.78
N GLU A 288 -31.57 -2.24 -2.20
CA GLU A 288 -33.02 -2.38 -2.10
C GLU A 288 -33.48 -3.60 -2.90
N ARG A 289 -34.51 -4.28 -2.40
CA ARG A 289 -35.10 -5.46 -3.06
C ARG A 289 -35.81 -5.09 -4.34
#